data_AF-A0A9D1FBA8-F1
#
_entry.id   AF-A0A9D1FBA8-F1
#
_cell.length_a   1.000
_cell.length_b   1.000
_cell.length_c   1.000
_cell.angle_alpha   90.00
_cell.angle_beta   90.00
_cell.angle_gamma   90.00
#
_symmetry.space_group_name_H-M   'P 1'
#
loop_
_entity.id
_entity.type
_entity.pdbx_description
1 polymer ?
#
loop_
_entity_poly.entity_id
_entity_poly.type
_entity_poly.pdbx_seq_one_letter_code
_entity_poly.pdbx_strand_id
1 'polypeptide(L)'
;MEVIVGLFDKLFKKRPDPDPVKKEKPADTPPPAPEVKKRTSWLDELADPDSPVHEKLKKLPEPPKEKTEPAQRIEVAVTVRHEYKKAEPIGELSHLEFGKPAGALGCFLNYEPRVLSGPTERQLAYLKDLGVFIPDGITKDDASCMISRATGEDDLESPGPELVALAVGLGVRFSAFIGAAGLLRQIVSQTGERDRAALFGYAVRQSLQGSSLGNMLEDPAAGSFYNFADQVVADPALLRSLNGREPADYIHPHKGTAIYKAAAVLFSGGGA
;
A
#
# COMPACT_ATOMS: atom_id res chain seq x y z
N MET A 1 -18.59 -39.37 1.40
CA MET A 1 -18.49 -37.96 1.80
C MET A 1 -19.24 -37.82 3.10
N GLU A 2 -18.54 -37.89 4.22
CA GLU A 2 -19.10 -37.65 5.55
C GLU A 2 -17.91 -37.44 6.48
N VAL A 3 -18.10 -36.63 7.52
CA VAL A 3 -17.14 -36.34 8.60
C VAL A 3 -16.11 -35.21 8.33
N ILE A 4 -16.54 -34.00 7.95
CA ILE A 4 -15.93 -32.73 8.44
C ILE A 4 -17.00 -31.61 8.48
N VAL A 5 -18.05 -31.75 9.31
CA VAL A 5 -19.02 -30.65 9.56
C VAL A 5 -19.28 -30.47 11.07
N GLY A 6 -18.43 -31.03 11.93
CA GLY A 6 -18.72 -31.18 13.36
C GLY A 6 -17.95 -30.29 14.34
N LEU A 7 -17.18 -29.28 13.88
CA LEU A 7 -16.30 -28.52 14.76
C LEU A 7 -16.53 -27.00 14.80
N PHE A 8 -17.30 -26.42 13.87
CA PHE A 8 -17.58 -24.97 13.87
C PHE A 8 -18.85 -24.56 14.65
N ASP A 9 -19.72 -25.52 14.97
CA ASP A 9 -21.04 -25.25 15.57
C ASP A 9 -21.04 -25.13 17.11
N LYS A 10 -19.85 -25.26 17.73
CA LYS A 10 -19.64 -25.11 19.18
C LYS A 10 -19.12 -23.73 19.60
N LEU A 11 -18.78 -22.84 18.67
CA LEU A 11 -18.15 -21.55 19.00
C LEU A 11 -19.12 -20.34 19.08
N PHE A 12 -20.37 -20.46 18.63
CA PHE A 12 -21.26 -19.28 18.45
C PHE A 12 -22.67 -19.37 19.06
N LYS A 13 -22.91 -20.24 20.05
CA LYS A 13 -24.17 -20.19 20.81
C LYS A 13 -24.08 -19.23 22.00
N LYS A 14 -24.27 -17.93 21.72
CA LYS A 14 -24.73 -16.95 22.71
C LYS A 14 -26.12 -17.38 23.18
N ARG A 15 -26.27 -17.72 24.47
CA ARG A 15 -27.58 -17.74 25.13
C ARG A 15 -27.79 -16.39 25.81
N PRO A 16 -28.97 -15.76 25.68
CA PRO A 16 -29.33 -14.60 26.48
C PRO A 16 -29.94 -15.09 27.79
N ASP A 17 -29.38 -14.68 28.93
CA ASP A 17 -30.05 -14.84 30.23
C ASP A 17 -30.55 -13.47 30.73
N PRO A 18 -31.76 -13.40 31.33
CA PRO A 18 -32.38 -12.18 31.82
C PRO A 18 -32.00 -11.85 33.28
N ASP A 19 -31.97 -10.56 33.63
CA ASP A 19 -31.82 -10.02 34.99
C ASP A 19 -33.13 -10.16 35.84
N PRO A 20 -33.16 -9.79 37.14
CA PRO A 20 -32.48 -10.42 38.28
C PRO A 20 -33.49 -10.74 39.43
N VAL A 21 -33.19 -11.70 40.32
CA VAL A 21 -33.99 -11.95 41.55
C VAL A 21 -33.20 -11.55 42.79
N LYS A 22 -33.78 -10.62 43.57
CA LYS A 22 -33.30 -10.16 44.88
C LYS A 22 -33.40 -11.26 45.95
N LYS A 23 -32.34 -11.46 46.74
CA LYS A 23 -32.39 -11.98 48.12
C LYS A 23 -31.41 -11.21 48.99
N GLU A 24 -31.89 -10.79 50.17
CA GLU A 24 -31.16 -10.01 51.17
C GLU A 24 -30.21 -10.85 52.03
N LYS A 25 -29.23 -10.15 52.61
CA LYS A 25 -28.05 -10.58 53.40
C LYS A 25 -28.37 -11.35 54.71
N PRO A 26 -27.36 -12.01 55.28
CA PRO A 26 -26.82 -11.49 56.55
C PRO A 26 -25.35 -11.06 56.46
N ALA A 27 -24.98 -10.18 57.38
CA ALA A 27 -23.70 -9.50 57.48
C ALA A 27 -22.60 -10.45 57.97
N ASP A 28 -21.44 -10.37 57.31
CA ASP A 28 -20.15 -10.70 57.90
C ASP A 28 -19.11 -9.69 57.40
N THR A 29 -18.16 -9.45 58.30
CA THR A 29 -17.09 -8.46 58.40
C THR A 29 -16.44 -7.91 57.10
N PRO A 30 -16.02 -6.62 57.09
CA PRO A 30 -15.34 -6.03 55.95
C PRO A 30 -13.94 -6.67 55.76
N PRO A 31 -13.56 -7.08 54.54
CA PRO A 31 -12.19 -7.48 54.24
C PRO A 31 -11.25 -6.26 54.36
N PRO A 32 -10.00 -6.45 54.82
CA PRO A 32 -9.04 -5.36 54.92
C PRO A 32 -8.79 -4.74 53.54
N ALA A 33 -8.61 -3.42 53.54
CA ALA A 33 -8.43 -2.60 52.34
C ALA A 33 -7.36 -3.19 51.41
N PRO A 34 -7.57 -3.17 50.07
CA PRO A 34 -6.50 -3.52 49.15
C PRO A 34 -5.37 -2.52 49.34
N GLU A 35 -4.22 -3.01 49.83
CA GLU A 35 -2.98 -2.25 49.76
C GLU A 35 -2.75 -1.85 48.30
N VAL A 36 -2.87 -0.56 48.04
CA VAL A 36 -2.50 0.04 46.77
C VAL A 36 -0.98 -0.10 46.67
N LYS A 37 -0.52 -1.24 46.16
CA LYS A 37 0.82 -1.36 45.60
C LYS A 37 0.86 -0.46 44.39
N LYS A 38 1.22 0.81 44.61
CA LYS A 38 1.66 1.72 43.57
C LYS A 38 2.74 0.96 42.81
N ARG A 39 2.48 0.61 41.54
CA ARG A 39 3.53 0.22 40.62
C ARG A 39 4.36 1.48 40.41
N THR A 40 5.39 1.66 41.25
CA THR A 40 6.43 2.65 41.01
C THR A 40 7.07 2.31 39.67
N SER A 41 7.02 3.27 38.76
CA SER A 41 7.68 3.17 37.47
C SER A 41 9.16 2.93 37.73
N TRP A 42 9.81 2.04 36.95
CA TRP A 42 11.25 1.80 37.06
C TRP A 42 12.09 3.10 36.92
N LEU A 43 11.51 4.12 36.29
CA LEU A 43 12.08 5.47 36.19
C LEU A 43 12.13 6.22 37.55
N ASP A 44 11.14 6.01 38.43
CA ASP A 44 11.11 6.63 39.76
C ASP A 44 12.13 5.97 40.70
N GLU A 45 12.34 4.65 40.58
CA GLU A 45 13.36 3.92 41.36
C GLU A 45 14.81 4.25 40.96
N LEU A 46 15.03 4.87 39.80
CA LEU A 46 16.33 5.37 39.33
C LEU A 46 16.62 6.81 39.78
N ALA A 47 15.58 7.54 40.18
CA ALA A 47 15.69 8.91 40.65
C ALA A 47 15.97 9.01 42.16
N ASP A 48 15.66 7.95 42.93
CA ASP A 48 15.92 7.89 44.36
C ASP A 48 17.36 7.44 44.67
N PRO A 49 18.20 8.30 45.29
CA PRO A 49 19.62 8.02 45.53
C PRO A 49 19.87 6.89 46.55
N ASP A 50 18.85 6.55 47.35
CA ASP A 50 18.88 5.45 48.34
C ASP A 50 18.27 4.14 47.79
N SER A 51 17.98 4.08 46.49
CA SER A 51 17.41 2.91 45.84
C SER A 51 18.39 1.71 45.79
N PRO A 52 17.91 0.46 46.01
CA PRO A 52 18.75 -0.74 46.00
C PRO A 52 19.39 -1.05 44.63
N VAL A 53 19.00 -0.34 43.57
CA VAL A 53 19.64 -0.39 42.24
C VAL A 53 21.06 0.18 42.29
N HIS A 54 21.31 1.24 43.08
CA HIS A 54 22.63 1.85 43.19
C HIS A 54 23.63 0.98 43.99
N GLU A 55 23.14 0.21 44.95
CA GLU A 55 23.91 -0.82 45.67
C GLU A 55 24.34 -1.97 44.73
N LYS A 56 23.47 -2.35 43.78
CA LYS A 56 23.79 -3.37 42.78
C LYS A 56 24.75 -2.87 41.70
N LEU A 57 24.66 -1.59 41.31
CA LEU A 57 25.59 -0.97 40.36
C LEU A 57 27.03 -0.88 40.93
N LYS A 58 27.19 -0.64 42.24
CA LYS A 58 28.50 -0.64 42.91
C LYS A 58 29.16 -2.02 43.02
N LYS A 59 28.39 -3.10 42.86
CA LYS A 59 28.86 -4.50 42.95
C LYS A 59 29.19 -5.12 41.58
N LEU A 60 29.02 -4.38 40.48
CA LEU A 60 29.44 -4.83 39.15
C LEU A 60 30.97 -4.73 39.02
N PRO A 61 31.65 -5.77 38.52
CA PRO A 61 33.08 -5.68 38.24
C PRO A 61 33.32 -4.62 37.15
N GLU A 62 34.30 -3.74 37.38
CA GLU A 62 34.67 -2.72 36.41
C GLU A 62 35.07 -3.36 35.07
N PRO A 63 34.64 -2.79 33.93
CA PRO A 63 35.01 -3.31 32.62
C PRO A 63 36.54 -3.26 32.44
N PRO A 64 37.14 -4.24 31.73
CA PRO A 64 38.57 -4.31 31.55
C PRO A 64 39.08 -3.04 30.86
N LYS A 65 40.13 -2.43 31.43
CA LYS A 65 40.82 -1.27 30.86
C LYS A 65 41.26 -1.59 29.42
N GLU A 66 40.64 -0.92 28.45
CA GLU A 66 41.09 -0.95 27.07
C GLU A 66 42.56 -0.54 27.01
N LYS A 67 43.39 -1.42 26.45
CA LYS A 67 44.77 -1.11 26.11
C LYS A 67 44.73 -0.06 25.01
N THR A 68 45.32 1.10 25.29
CA THR A 68 45.63 2.14 24.31
C THR A 68 46.72 1.63 23.37
N GLU A 69 46.33 0.88 22.34
CA GLU A 69 47.06 0.88 21.09
C GLU A 69 46.53 2.03 20.23
N PRO A 70 47.40 2.81 19.56
CA PRO A 70 46.94 3.91 18.73
C PRO A 70 46.22 3.32 17.51
N ALA A 71 44.90 3.22 17.61
CA ALA A 71 44.05 3.05 16.45
C ALA A 71 44.43 4.17 15.46
N GLN A 72 44.99 3.77 14.33
CA GLN A 72 45.08 4.66 13.18
C GLN A 72 43.66 5.13 12.89
N ARG A 73 43.39 6.37 13.31
CA ARG A 73 42.21 7.10 12.90
C ARG A 73 42.29 7.22 11.39
N ILE A 74 41.61 6.33 10.69
CA ILE A 74 41.10 6.68 9.38
C ILE A 74 39.95 7.63 9.66
N GLU A 75 40.28 8.91 9.83
CA GLU A 75 39.31 9.99 9.65
C GLU A 75 38.96 9.98 8.15
N VAL A 76 38.06 9.09 7.75
CA VAL A 76 37.29 9.35 6.52
C VAL A 76 36.32 10.47 6.89
N ALA A 77 36.84 11.69 6.88
CA ALA A 77 36.01 12.86 6.67
C ALA A 77 35.41 12.69 5.26
N VAL A 78 34.26 12.01 5.17
CA VAL A 78 33.40 12.12 4.00
C VAL A 78 32.85 13.55 4.02
N THR A 79 33.69 14.47 3.58
CA THR A 79 33.21 15.72 3.01
C THR A 79 32.49 15.33 1.74
N VAL A 80 31.19 15.11 1.83
CA VAL A 80 30.35 15.21 0.63
C VAL A 80 30.44 16.66 0.22
N ARG A 81 31.43 16.99 -0.62
CA ARG A 81 31.33 18.14 -1.49
C ARG A 81 30.12 17.87 -2.36
N HIS A 82 28.97 18.41 -1.98
CA HIS A 82 27.98 18.79 -2.96
C HIS A 82 28.65 19.87 -3.80
N GLU A 83 29.40 19.44 -4.81
CA GLU A 83 29.55 20.24 -6.01
C GLU A 83 28.14 20.36 -6.55
N TYR A 84 27.44 21.42 -6.14
CA TYR A 84 26.48 22.05 -7.01
C TYR A 84 27.25 22.38 -8.28
N LYS A 85 27.21 21.46 -9.25
CA LYS A 85 27.25 21.91 -10.64
C LYS A 85 26.09 22.88 -10.73
N LYS A 86 26.43 24.17 -10.69
CA LYS A 86 25.53 25.24 -11.05
C LYS A 86 25.01 24.82 -12.42
N ALA A 87 23.83 24.22 -12.46
CA ALA A 87 23.15 23.99 -13.71
C ALA A 87 23.13 25.37 -14.35
N GLU A 88 23.75 25.49 -15.53
CA GLU A 88 23.60 26.71 -16.31
C GLU A 88 22.09 27.00 -16.34
N PRO A 89 21.67 28.24 -16.07
CA PRO A 89 20.26 28.57 -16.18
C PRO A 89 19.84 28.05 -17.55
N ILE A 90 18.86 27.15 -17.59
CA ILE A 90 18.28 26.68 -18.84
C ILE A 90 17.98 27.96 -19.59
N GLY A 91 18.78 28.23 -20.63
CA GLY A 91 18.74 29.51 -21.33
C GLY A 91 17.29 29.77 -21.68
N GLU A 92 16.82 31.01 -21.46
CA GLU A 92 15.43 31.39 -21.66
C GLU A 92 14.86 30.61 -22.84
N LEU A 93 13.89 29.73 -22.59
CA LEU A 93 13.25 28.88 -23.61
C LEU A 93 12.42 29.73 -24.60
N SER A 94 12.67 31.05 -24.64
CA SER A 94 12.16 32.03 -25.60
C SER A 94 12.55 31.72 -27.04
N HIS A 95 13.53 30.85 -27.25
CA HIS A 95 13.97 30.38 -28.57
C HIS A 95 13.29 29.09 -29.04
N LEU A 96 12.44 28.44 -28.21
CA LEU A 96 11.53 27.43 -28.73
C LEU A 96 10.44 28.12 -29.55
N GLU A 97 10.63 28.18 -30.88
CA GLU A 97 9.57 28.52 -31.82
C GLU A 97 8.53 27.39 -31.80
N PHE A 98 7.59 27.47 -30.85
CA PHE A 98 6.32 26.79 -31.00
C PHE A 98 5.68 27.41 -32.25
N GLY A 99 5.61 26.63 -33.34
CA GLY A 99 5.26 27.09 -34.67
C GLY A 99 4.04 28.02 -34.71
N LYS A 100 3.99 28.90 -35.71
CA LYS A 100 2.98 29.96 -35.82
C LYS A 100 1.57 29.39 -35.63
N PRO A 101 0.76 29.92 -34.70
CA PRO A 101 -0.59 29.42 -34.47
C PRO A 101 -1.41 29.61 -35.76
N ALA A 102 -1.88 28.51 -36.34
CA ALA A 102 -2.69 28.51 -37.56
C ALA A 102 -4.15 28.90 -37.28
N GLY A 103 -4.37 29.97 -36.50
CA GLY A 103 -5.68 30.46 -36.13
C GLY A 103 -5.63 31.91 -35.66
N ALA A 104 -6.65 32.69 -36.02
CA ALA A 104 -6.74 34.13 -35.80
C ALA A 104 -6.71 34.58 -34.31
N LEU A 105 -6.64 33.64 -33.36
CA LEU A 105 -6.68 33.88 -31.92
C LEU A 105 -5.37 33.57 -31.17
N GLY A 106 -4.29 33.17 -31.86
CA GLY A 106 -2.98 33.07 -31.22
C GLY A 106 -2.87 32.06 -30.07
N CYS A 107 -3.77 31.09 -29.97
CA CYS A 107 -3.72 30.06 -28.94
C CYS A 107 -2.95 28.84 -29.45
N PHE A 108 -1.90 28.43 -28.73
CA PHE A 108 -1.33 27.10 -28.87
C PHE A 108 -2.38 26.05 -28.51
N LEU A 109 -2.42 24.98 -29.31
CA LEU A 109 -3.37 23.87 -29.22
C LEU A 109 -3.66 23.45 -27.77
N ASN A 110 -4.92 23.62 -27.35
CA ASN A 110 -5.64 22.74 -26.43
C ASN A 110 -4.86 22.21 -25.20
N TYR A 111 -4.19 23.07 -24.45
CA TYR A 111 -3.76 22.71 -23.10
C TYR A 111 -4.76 23.28 -22.10
N GLU A 112 -5.74 22.47 -21.70
CA GLU A 112 -6.52 22.77 -20.50
C GLU A 112 -5.73 22.26 -19.28
N PRO A 113 -5.12 23.13 -18.45
CA PRO A 113 -4.57 22.69 -17.18
C PRO A 113 -5.71 22.09 -16.36
N ARG A 114 -5.62 20.79 -16.05
CA ARG A 114 -6.60 20.16 -15.16
C ARG A 114 -6.53 20.84 -13.80
N VAL A 115 -7.65 21.41 -13.38
CA VAL A 115 -7.80 22.00 -12.04
C VAL A 115 -7.75 20.85 -11.02
N LEU A 116 -6.60 20.66 -10.38
CA LEU A 116 -6.51 19.79 -9.22
C LEU A 116 -7.33 20.42 -8.09
N SER A 117 -8.48 19.83 -7.80
CA SER A 117 -9.31 20.29 -6.69
C SER A 117 -8.69 19.85 -5.37
N GLY A 118 -8.58 20.78 -4.43
CA GLY A 118 -8.27 20.46 -3.04
C GLY A 118 -9.32 19.52 -2.42
N PRO A 119 -9.04 18.95 -1.25
CA PRO A 119 -9.94 18.03 -0.58
C PRO A 119 -11.21 18.73 -0.15
N THR A 120 -12.30 17.98 -0.13
CA THR A 120 -13.57 18.49 0.41
C THR A 120 -13.49 18.65 1.92
N GLU A 121 -14.26 19.58 2.48
CA GLU A 121 -14.35 19.78 3.94
C GLU A 121 -14.74 18.49 4.67
N ARG A 122 -15.62 17.68 4.07
CA ARG A 122 -16.01 16.37 4.60
C ARG A 122 -14.84 15.39 4.69
N GLN A 123 -14.00 15.33 3.66
CA GLN A 123 -12.80 14.47 3.68
C GLN A 123 -11.80 14.95 4.73
N LEU A 124 -11.60 16.26 4.86
CA LEU A 124 -10.71 16.83 5.88
C LEU A 124 -11.22 16.57 7.30
N ALA A 125 -12.52 16.73 7.55
CA ALA A 125 -13.12 16.39 8.83
C ALA A 125 -12.94 14.90 9.14
N TYR A 126 -13.21 14.03 8.16
CA TYR A 126 -13.08 12.59 8.36
C TYR A 126 -11.64 12.14 8.61
N LEU A 127 -10.66 12.70 7.90
CA LEU A 127 -9.23 12.44 8.15
C LEU A 127 -8.79 12.89 9.55
N LYS A 128 -9.33 14.01 10.05
CA LYS A 128 -9.08 14.46 11.42
C LYS A 128 -9.68 13.51 12.45
N ASP A 129 -10.90 13.02 12.21
CA ASP A 129 -11.56 12.05 13.09
C ASP A 129 -10.80 10.71 13.14
N LEU A 130 -10.19 10.31 12.02
CA LEU A 130 -9.31 9.14 11.92
C LEU A 130 -7.92 9.37 12.57
N GLY A 131 -7.61 10.60 13.00
CA GLY A 131 -6.33 10.93 13.63
C GLY A 131 -5.13 10.88 12.69
N VAL A 132 -5.34 10.99 11.37
CA VAL A 132 -4.30 10.90 10.35
C VAL A 132 -3.63 12.28 10.17
N PHE A 133 -2.30 12.30 10.06
CA PHE A 133 -1.58 13.51 9.67
C PHE A 133 -1.92 13.89 8.23
N ILE A 134 -2.35 15.14 8.01
CA ILE A 134 -2.75 15.65 6.69
C ILE A 134 -1.63 16.56 6.16
N PRO A 135 -0.90 16.17 5.10
CA PRO A 135 0.11 17.02 4.49
C PRO A 135 -0.51 18.24 3.78
N ASP A 136 0.29 19.30 3.65
CA ASP A 136 -0.13 20.48 2.89
C ASP A 136 -0.20 20.18 1.38
N GLY A 137 -1.14 20.82 0.69
CA GLY A 137 -1.26 20.74 -0.77
C GLY A 137 -1.82 19.42 -1.31
N ILE A 138 -2.33 18.54 -0.44
CA ILE A 138 -3.00 17.31 -0.91
C ILE A 138 -4.22 17.62 -1.77
N THR A 139 -4.50 16.76 -2.73
CA THR A 139 -5.69 16.86 -3.59
C THR A 139 -6.87 16.07 -3.01
N LYS A 140 -8.05 16.24 -3.61
CA LYS A 140 -9.23 15.42 -3.32
C LYS A 140 -8.97 13.91 -3.47
N ASP A 141 -8.18 13.52 -4.47
CA ASP A 141 -7.87 12.12 -4.75
C ASP A 141 -6.88 11.56 -3.72
N ASP A 142 -5.90 12.38 -3.31
CA ASP A 142 -4.98 12.05 -2.22
C ASP A 142 -5.72 11.80 -0.91
N ALA A 143 -6.64 12.72 -0.55
CA ALA A 143 -7.46 12.56 0.64
C ALA A 143 -8.29 11.27 0.60
N SER A 144 -8.81 10.89 -0.56
CA SER A 144 -9.56 9.65 -0.73
C SER A 144 -8.69 8.40 -0.54
N CYS A 145 -7.46 8.42 -1.08
CA CYS A 145 -6.49 7.33 -0.89
C CYS A 145 -6.07 7.21 0.58
N MET A 146 -5.80 8.34 1.25
CA MET A 146 -5.47 8.37 2.67
C MET A 146 -6.59 7.82 3.54
N ILE A 147 -7.85 8.21 3.26
CA ILE A 147 -9.02 7.67 3.95
C ILE A 147 -9.11 6.16 3.75
N SER A 148 -9.01 5.69 2.51
CA SER A 148 -9.14 4.26 2.17
C SER A 148 -8.13 3.39 2.94
N ARG A 149 -6.90 3.89 3.12
CA ARG A 149 -5.87 3.19 3.92
C ARG A 149 -6.18 3.22 5.40
N ALA A 150 -6.62 4.36 5.91
CA ALA A 150 -6.97 4.51 7.32
C ALA A 150 -8.20 3.69 7.72
N THR A 151 -9.15 3.44 6.80
CA THR A 151 -10.34 2.60 7.04
C THR A 151 -10.12 1.11 6.75
N GLY A 152 -8.98 0.74 6.16
CA GLY A 152 -8.66 -0.65 5.79
C GLY A 152 -9.34 -1.12 4.49
N GLU A 153 -9.84 -0.21 3.66
CA GLU A 153 -10.35 -0.50 2.30
C GLU A 153 -9.22 -0.65 1.27
N ASP A 154 -8.02 -0.18 1.62
CA ASP A 154 -6.81 -0.32 0.84
C ASP A 154 -5.65 -0.82 1.71
N ASP A 155 -4.60 -1.31 1.05
CA ASP A 155 -3.46 -1.89 1.72
C ASP A 155 -2.70 -0.84 2.53
N LEU A 156 -2.28 -1.25 3.73
CA LEU A 156 -1.40 -0.44 4.59
C LEU A 156 0.00 -0.30 4.02
N GLU A 157 0.41 -1.19 3.12
CA GLU A 157 1.72 -1.16 2.46
C GLU A 157 1.64 -0.36 1.16
N SER A 158 2.73 0.34 0.86
CA SER A 158 2.86 1.02 -0.44
C SER A 158 3.04 0.00 -1.56
N PRO A 159 2.58 0.30 -2.79
CA PRO A 159 2.75 -0.59 -3.93
C PRO A 159 4.23 -0.93 -4.17
N GLY A 160 4.49 -2.18 -4.56
CA GLY A 160 5.82 -2.61 -4.98
C GLY A 160 6.27 -1.90 -6.27
N PRO A 161 7.59 -1.77 -6.50
CA PRO A 161 8.15 -1.01 -7.62
C PRO A 161 7.68 -1.52 -8.99
N GLU A 162 7.51 -2.83 -9.14
CA GLU A 162 7.01 -3.46 -10.37
C GLU A 162 5.60 -2.99 -10.75
N LEU A 163 4.70 -2.89 -9.77
CA LEU A 163 3.33 -2.45 -10.00
C LEU A 163 3.28 -0.94 -10.31
N VAL A 164 4.15 -0.16 -9.68
CA VAL A 164 4.34 1.26 -9.97
C VAL A 164 4.85 1.46 -11.40
N ALA A 165 5.87 0.70 -11.81
CA ALA A 165 6.44 0.75 -13.15
C ALA A 165 5.41 0.38 -14.21
N LEU A 166 4.61 -0.67 -13.96
CA LEU A 166 3.49 -1.04 -14.81
C LEU A 166 2.46 0.10 -14.95
N ALA A 167 2.04 0.71 -13.83
CA ALA A 167 1.08 1.80 -13.85
C ALA A 167 1.59 2.99 -14.68
N VAL A 168 2.86 3.38 -14.48
CA VAL A 168 3.51 4.45 -15.24
C VAL A 168 3.59 4.10 -16.73
N GLY A 169 4.02 2.89 -17.07
CA GLY A 169 4.14 2.45 -18.46
C GLY A 169 2.79 2.37 -19.19
N LEU A 170 1.71 2.13 -18.47
CA LEU A 170 0.33 2.17 -19.00
C LEU A 170 -0.30 3.57 -18.96
N GLY A 171 0.43 4.60 -18.50
CA GLY A 171 -0.07 5.98 -18.41
C GLY A 171 -1.13 6.21 -17.34
N VAL A 172 -1.21 5.33 -16.34
CA VAL A 172 -2.16 5.41 -15.22
C VAL A 172 -1.70 6.48 -14.25
N ARG A 173 -2.62 7.36 -13.85
CA ARG A 173 -2.33 8.39 -12.84
C ARG A 173 -2.84 7.94 -11.49
N PHE A 174 -2.04 8.09 -10.45
CA PHE A 174 -2.38 7.67 -9.09
C PHE A 174 -1.76 8.61 -8.05
N SER A 175 -2.36 8.61 -6.87
CA SER A 175 -1.88 9.38 -5.70
C SER A 175 -0.61 8.76 -5.12
N ALA A 176 0.27 9.58 -4.56
CA ALA A 176 1.41 9.12 -3.76
C ALA A 176 0.98 8.35 -2.49
N PHE A 177 -0.27 8.52 -2.04
CA PHE A 177 -0.82 7.86 -0.86
C PHE A 177 -1.54 6.54 -1.17
N ILE A 178 -1.59 6.11 -2.43
CA ILE A 178 -2.30 4.90 -2.82
C ILE A 178 -1.66 3.62 -2.24
N GLY A 179 -2.47 2.63 -1.86
CA GLY A 179 -2.02 1.29 -1.49
C GLY A 179 -1.90 0.36 -2.71
N ALA A 180 -1.36 -0.84 -2.53
CA ALA A 180 -1.13 -1.79 -3.63
C ALA A 180 -2.43 -2.24 -4.30
N ALA A 181 -3.44 -2.67 -3.53
CA ALA A 181 -4.76 -3.02 -4.04
C ALA A 181 -5.43 -1.83 -4.75
N GLY A 182 -5.36 -0.63 -4.15
CA GLY A 182 -5.84 0.61 -4.73
C GLY A 182 -5.20 0.92 -6.08
N LEU A 183 -3.88 0.73 -6.21
CA LEU A 183 -3.16 0.96 -7.47
C LEU A 183 -3.62 -0.01 -8.55
N LEU A 184 -3.79 -1.30 -8.23
CA LEU A 184 -4.32 -2.27 -9.18
C LEU A 184 -5.75 -1.91 -9.62
N ARG A 185 -6.61 -1.47 -8.68
CA ARG A 185 -7.95 -0.97 -9.02
C ARG A 185 -7.86 0.20 -10.00
N GLN A 186 -6.96 1.16 -9.76
CA GLN A 186 -6.76 2.30 -10.65
C GLN A 186 -6.27 1.86 -12.04
N ILE A 187 -5.30 0.95 -12.12
CA ILE A 187 -4.82 0.38 -13.39
C ILE A 187 -6.00 -0.21 -14.18
N VAL A 188 -6.79 -1.10 -13.58
CA VAL A 188 -7.91 -1.77 -14.26
C VAL A 188 -9.02 -0.79 -14.69
N SER A 189 -9.23 0.28 -13.93
CA SER A 189 -10.27 1.28 -14.20
C SER A 189 -9.89 2.34 -15.25
N GLN A 190 -8.61 2.72 -15.32
CA GLN A 190 -8.14 3.79 -16.22
C GLN A 190 -7.60 3.26 -17.55
N THR A 191 -7.22 1.98 -17.62
CA THR A 191 -6.68 1.39 -18.84
C THR A 191 -7.77 1.05 -19.86
N GLY A 192 -7.42 1.16 -21.14
CA GLY A 192 -8.30 0.76 -22.23
C GLY A 192 -8.51 -0.75 -22.27
N GLU A 193 -9.54 -1.19 -23.01
CA GLU A 193 -9.90 -2.61 -23.10
C GLU A 193 -8.74 -3.49 -23.60
N ARG A 194 -7.94 -2.99 -24.55
CA ARG A 194 -6.77 -3.68 -25.09
C ARG A 194 -5.69 -3.91 -24.03
N ASP A 195 -5.26 -2.87 -23.33
CA ASP A 195 -4.24 -2.98 -22.28
C ASP A 195 -4.73 -3.85 -21.12
N ARG A 196 -6.01 -3.71 -20.76
CA ARG A 196 -6.64 -4.53 -19.74
C ARG A 196 -6.70 -6.02 -20.14
N ALA A 197 -7.00 -6.33 -21.40
CA ALA A 197 -6.97 -7.70 -21.92
C ALA A 197 -5.56 -8.28 -21.91
N ALA A 198 -4.55 -7.49 -22.32
CA ALA A 198 -3.14 -7.91 -22.26
C ALA A 198 -2.73 -8.21 -20.82
N LEU A 199 -3.05 -7.30 -19.89
CA LEU A 199 -2.77 -7.46 -18.46
C LEU A 199 -3.44 -8.71 -17.89
N PHE A 200 -4.68 -9.00 -18.31
CA PHE A 200 -5.37 -10.22 -17.89
C PHE A 200 -4.68 -11.48 -18.43
N GLY A 201 -4.23 -11.48 -19.68
CA GLY A 201 -3.46 -12.59 -20.26
C GLY A 201 -2.15 -12.83 -19.50
N TYR A 202 -1.43 -11.76 -19.16
CA TYR A 202 -0.23 -11.81 -18.31
C TYR A 202 -0.55 -12.38 -16.93
N ALA A 203 -1.59 -11.89 -16.26
CA ALA A 203 -2.04 -12.38 -14.96
C ALA A 203 -2.35 -13.90 -14.97
N VAL A 204 -3.00 -14.38 -16.02
CA VAL A 204 -3.27 -15.81 -16.21
C VAL A 204 -1.97 -16.61 -16.33
N ARG A 205 -1.00 -16.14 -17.12
CA ARG A 205 0.30 -16.81 -17.26
C ARG A 205 1.06 -16.84 -15.92
N GLN A 206 1.10 -15.73 -15.19
CA GLN A 206 1.73 -15.67 -13.87
C GLN A 206 1.08 -16.67 -12.90
N SER A 207 -0.27 -16.74 -12.91
CA SER A 207 -1.02 -17.70 -12.10
C SER A 207 -0.70 -19.16 -12.47
N LEU A 208 -0.50 -19.47 -13.75
CA LEU A 208 -0.10 -20.81 -14.19
C LEU A 208 1.31 -21.19 -13.74
N GLN A 209 2.22 -20.22 -13.70
CA GLN A 209 3.61 -20.39 -13.25
C GLN A 209 3.77 -20.29 -11.72
N GLY A 210 2.70 -19.96 -10.98
CA GLY A 210 2.75 -19.75 -9.54
C GLY A 210 3.51 -18.50 -9.10
N SER A 211 3.66 -17.52 -10.00
CA SER A 211 4.33 -16.25 -9.74
C SER A 211 3.33 -15.14 -9.43
N SER A 212 3.79 -14.09 -8.75
CA SER A 212 3.00 -12.89 -8.49
C SER A 212 2.90 -11.99 -9.73
N LEU A 213 1.93 -11.09 -9.71
CA LEU A 213 1.78 -10.06 -10.73
C LEU A 213 2.94 -9.06 -10.61
N GLY A 214 3.70 -8.86 -11.70
CA GLY A 214 4.78 -7.87 -11.81
C GLY A 214 4.54 -6.90 -12.97
N ASN A 215 5.63 -6.33 -13.51
CA ASN A 215 5.54 -5.45 -14.66
C ASN A 215 5.39 -6.23 -15.98
N MET A 216 4.16 -6.32 -16.49
CA MET A 216 3.87 -6.94 -17.79
C MET A 216 4.71 -6.38 -18.94
N LEU A 217 5.02 -5.08 -18.92
CA LEU A 217 5.65 -4.39 -20.05
C LEU A 217 7.14 -4.73 -20.19
N GLU A 218 7.76 -5.19 -19.11
CA GLU A 218 9.16 -5.66 -19.10
C GLU A 218 9.27 -7.16 -19.42
N ASP A 219 8.14 -7.86 -19.49
CA ASP A 219 8.16 -9.27 -19.83
C ASP A 219 8.55 -9.49 -21.30
N PRO A 220 9.50 -10.40 -21.61
CA PRO A 220 9.90 -10.67 -22.99
C PRO A 220 8.74 -11.11 -23.90
N ALA A 221 7.67 -11.69 -23.33
CA ALA A 221 6.48 -12.09 -24.05
C ALA A 221 5.39 -11.00 -24.10
N ALA A 222 5.71 -9.73 -23.79
CA ALA A 222 4.76 -8.61 -23.84
C ALA A 222 3.98 -8.54 -25.16
N GLY A 223 4.68 -8.75 -26.29
CA GLY A 223 4.04 -8.80 -27.61
C GLY A 223 2.97 -9.89 -27.74
N SER A 224 3.17 -11.05 -27.11
CA SER A 224 2.19 -12.14 -27.11
C SER A 224 0.93 -11.79 -26.29
N PHE A 225 1.05 -11.04 -25.20
CA PHE A 225 -0.13 -10.56 -24.45
C PHE A 225 -0.95 -9.56 -25.27
N TYR A 226 -0.28 -8.70 -26.03
CA TYR A 226 -0.98 -7.76 -26.91
C TYR A 226 -1.63 -8.46 -28.11
N ASN A 227 -1.00 -9.50 -28.67
CA ASN A 227 -1.65 -10.32 -29.71
C ASN A 227 -2.90 -11.03 -29.16
N PHE A 228 -2.86 -11.52 -27.92
CA PHE A 228 -4.04 -12.05 -27.23
C PHE A 228 -5.10 -10.96 -27.02
N ALA A 229 -4.69 -9.76 -26.59
CA ALA A 229 -5.60 -8.64 -26.41
C ALA A 229 -6.33 -8.27 -27.70
N ASP A 230 -5.63 -8.27 -28.83
CA ASP A 230 -6.23 -7.99 -30.14
C ASP A 230 -7.32 -9.03 -30.50
N GLN A 231 -7.11 -10.31 -30.14
CA GLN A 231 -8.14 -11.35 -30.29
C GLN A 231 -9.33 -11.13 -29.36
N VAL A 232 -9.08 -10.73 -28.11
CA VAL A 232 -10.14 -10.47 -27.11
C VAL A 232 -11.00 -9.28 -27.54
N VAL A 233 -10.40 -8.19 -28.02
CA VAL A 233 -11.13 -7.00 -28.47
C VAL A 233 -11.94 -7.30 -29.74
N ALA A 234 -11.45 -8.20 -30.60
CA ALA A 234 -12.17 -8.63 -31.80
C ALA A 234 -13.33 -9.60 -31.52
N ASP A 235 -13.33 -10.30 -30.37
CA ASP A 235 -14.39 -11.24 -29.97
C ASP A 235 -15.31 -10.65 -28.88
N PRO A 236 -16.56 -10.27 -29.21
CA PRO A 236 -17.49 -9.69 -28.25
C PRO A 236 -17.81 -10.58 -27.04
N ALA A 237 -17.70 -11.91 -27.16
CA ALA A 237 -17.94 -12.82 -26.05
C ALA A 237 -16.78 -12.77 -25.03
N LEU A 238 -15.55 -12.75 -25.52
CA LEU A 238 -14.35 -12.62 -24.68
C LEU A 238 -14.28 -11.23 -24.05
N LEU A 239 -14.58 -10.18 -24.82
CA LEU A 239 -14.62 -8.81 -24.30
C LEU A 239 -15.68 -8.66 -23.19
N ARG A 240 -16.88 -9.24 -23.37
CA ARG A 240 -17.90 -9.26 -22.31
C ARG A 240 -17.41 -10.02 -21.07
N SER A 241 -16.69 -11.12 -21.27
CA SER A 241 -16.08 -11.88 -20.16
C SER A 241 -15.01 -11.06 -19.42
N LEU A 242 -14.21 -10.24 -20.14
CA LEU A 242 -13.23 -9.32 -19.56
C LEU A 242 -13.89 -8.20 -18.77
N ASN A 243 -14.92 -7.57 -19.33
CA ASN A 243 -15.58 -6.42 -18.72
C ASN A 243 -16.30 -6.78 -17.42
N GLY A 244 -16.63 -8.06 -17.22
CA GLY A 244 -17.12 -8.57 -15.94
C GLY A 244 -16.03 -8.99 -14.95
N ARG A 245 -14.75 -8.64 -15.17
CA ARG A 245 -13.64 -8.98 -14.26
C ARG A 245 -13.36 -7.84 -13.29
N GLU A 246 -13.15 -8.20 -12.03
CA GLU A 246 -12.76 -7.25 -10.99
C GLU A 246 -11.23 -7.24 -10.80
N PRO A 247 -10.66 -6.21 -10.15
CA PRO A 247 -9.22 -6.15 -9.87
C PRO A 247 -8.66 -7.38 -9.14
N ALA A 248 -9.47 -8.02 -8.27
CA ALA A 248 -9.11 -9.27 -7.62
C ALA A 248 -8.87 -10.43 -8.62
N ASP A 249 -9.55 -10.42 -9.77
CA ASP A 249 -9.40 -11.44 -10.81
C ASP A 249 -8.05 -11.36 -11.53
N TYR A 250 -7.30 -10.28 -11.39
CA TYR A 250 -5.94 -10.16 -11.93
C TYR A 250 -4.90 -10.75 -10.98
N ILE A 251 -5.23 -10.86 -9.69
CA ILE A 251 -4.39 -11.54 -8.69
C ILE A 251 -4.73 -13.04 -8.66
N HIS A 252 -6.02 -13.37 -8.73
CA HIS A 252 -6.51 -14.75 -8.71
C HIS A 252 -7.48 -15.02 -9.87
N PRO A 253 -6.97 -15.19 -11.10
CA PRO A 253 -7.82 -15.37 -12.28
C PRO A 253 -8.80 -16.55 -12.16
N HIS A 254 -10.08 -16.26 -12.36
CA HIS A 254 -11.14 -17.25 -12.26
C HIS A 254 -11.12 -18.27 -13.41
N LYS A 255 -10.73 -19.50 -13.07
CA LYS A 255 -10.53 -20.61 -14.03
C LYS A 255 -11.76 -21.01 -14.86
N GLY A 256 -12.95 -20.70 -14.36
CA GLY A 256 -14.22 -21.02 -15.03
C GLY A 256 -14.59 -20.10 -16.19
N THR A 257 -13.96 -18.91 -16.27
CA THR A 257 -14.36 -17.86 -17.23
C THR A 257 -13.88 -18.16 -18.65
N ALA A 258 -14.60 -17.65 -19.65
CA ALA A 258 -14.25 -17.83 -21.06
C ALA A 258 -12.88 -17.20 -21.37
N ILE A 259 -12.64 -15.98 -20.87
CA ILE A 259 -11.38 -15.28 -21.07
C ILE A 259 -10.19 -15.98 -20.40
N TYR A 260 -10.37 -16.55 -19.20
CA TYR A 260 -9.33 -17.37 -18.58
C TYR A 260 -8.98 -18.57 -19.46
N LYS A 261 -9.98 -19.30 -19.94
CA LYS A 261 -9.76 -20.50 -20.77
C LYS A 261 -9.02 -20.14 -22.06
N ALA A 262 -9.39 -19.05 -22.72
CA ALA A 262 -8.70 -18.56 -23.91
C ALA A 262 -7.23 -18.21 -23.62
N ALA A 263 -6.96 -17.44 -22.56
CA ALA A 263 -5.60 -17.11 -22.15
C ALA A 263 -4.80 -18.36 -21.74
N ALA A 264 -5.42 -19.27 -20.98
CA ALA A 264 -4.77 -20.48 -20.50
C ALA A 264 -4.35 -21.38 -21.67
N VAL A 265 -5.16 -21.55 -22.72
CA VAL A 265 -4.78 -22.33 -23.91
C VAL A 265 -3.55 -21.74 -24.60
N LEU A 266 -3.45 -20.41 -24.67
CA LEU A 266 -2.31 -19.74 -25.31
C LEU A 266 -1.04 -19.79 -24.46
N PHE A 267 -1.17 -19.71 -23.13
CA PHE A 267 -0.03 -19.53 -22.22
C PHE A 267 0.33 -20.76 -21.39
N SER A 268 -0.47 -21.85 -21.44
CA SER A 268 -0.14 -23.12 -20.77
C SER A 268 1.03 -23.87 -21.41
N GLY A 269 1.50 -23.45 -22.59
CA GLY A 269 2.58 -24.10 -23.34
C GLY A 269 4.00 -23.58 -23.06
N GLY A 270 4.19 -22.64 -22.15
CA GLY A 270 5.47 -21.94 -21.93
C GLY A 270 6.40 -22.58 -20.90
N GLY A 271 6.92 -23.77 -21.21
CA GLY A 271 8.19 -24.25 -20.69
C GLY A 271 9.16 -24.34 -21.87
N ALA A 272 10.03 -23.36 -22.00
CA ALA A 272 11.21 -23.40 -22.88
C ALA A 272 12.44 -23.19 -22.00
#